data_AF-A0A9P1LZ82-F1
#
_entry.id   AF-A0A9P1LZ82-F1
#
_cell.length_a   1.000
_cell.length_b   1.000
_cell.length_c   1.000
_cell.angle_alpha   90.00
_cell.angle_beta   90.00
_cell.angle_gamma   90.00
#
_symmetry.space_group_name_H-M   'P 1'
#
loop_
_entity.id
_entity.type
_entity.pdbx_description
1 polymer ?
#
loop_
_entity_poly.entity_id
_entity_poly.type
_entity_poly.pdbx_seq_one_letter_code
_entity_poly.pdbx_strand_id
1 'polypeptide(L)'
;MSDDDSEVLITKVRELGCGKSGRCRFRFEHKEKKAKDKKKEKKMKGKKRMAVIIRNRITLEEEKRAKQLEKQAKKQEKKEKKRLKMEAERQKQLEEEARMKAQLEAIEMEKQKEREAKEEKKRKEREKMAAIKAELDQAEKKRAAQEAEREKQRAEAWVARMNAEADAKAEEKQKKEEEEVAKKKAAEEAAAERKKLFRTKSQVMAEEEEQRRQERARRQEEEFGCAIAGGFEKGDYVIAQNNMSVQGEIIVKKGTRGVVRGPSETDPQNRVSVAFDKREKAGYAQINVVHFEIKVTDAPLQKDPNVSELIEKIMTPRDARSKQVVNELEED
;
A
#
# COMPACT_ATOMS: atom_id res chain seq x y z
N MET A 1 76.02 13.55 5.01
CA MET A 1 77.00 14.33 5.77
C MET A 1 78.29 13.58 5.64
N SER A 2 79.03 13.93 4.61
CA SER A 2 80.35 13.41 4.29
C SER A 2 81.30 14.52 4.72
N ASP A 3 81.98 14.32 5.84
CA ASP A 3 83.18 15.08 6.18
C ASP A 3 84.29 14.05 6.31
N ASP A 4 85.09 14.06 5.25
CA ASP A 4 86.23 13.20 4.96
C ASP A 4 87.47 13.59 5.77
N ASP A 5 88.29 12.57 5.94
CA ASP A 5 89.57 12.53 6.63
C ASP A 5 90.62 13.52 6.10
N SER A 6 91.49 13.87 7.04
CA SER A 6 92.73 14.60 6.84
C SER A 6 93.84 13.67 6.34
N GLU A 7 94.36 13.90 5.14
CA GLU A 7 95.60 13.27 4.64
C GLU A 7 96.84 14.15 4.91
N VAL A 8 97.70 13.58 5.75
CA VAL A 8 99.18 13.48 5.67
C VAL A 8 99.88 14.19 4.52
N LEU A 9 100.98 14.91 4.81
CA LEU A 9 102.17 14.96 3.95
C LEU A 9 103.37 15.58 4.68
N ILE A 10 104.26 14.76 5.27
CA ILE A 10 105.69 15.11 5.40
C ILE A 10 106.56 13.86 5.24
N THR A 11 107.13 13.71 4.04
CA THR A 11 108.38 12.99 3.82
C THR A 11 109.30 13.88 2.98
N LYS A 12 110.49 14.20 3.51
CA LYS A 12 111.70 14.59 2.75
C LYS A 12 112.91 14.26 3.65
N VAL A 13 113.68 13.21 3.33
CA VAL A 13 114.88 13.22 2.46
C VAL A 13 115.98 14.07 3.13
N ARG A 14 116.95 13.46 3.82
CA ARG A 14 118.26 12.99 3.31
C ARG A 14 119.15 14.16 2.88
N GLU A 15 120.36 14.26 3.45
CA GLU A 15 121.66 14.60 2.81
C GLU A 15 122.74 14.81 3.90
N LEU A 16 123.86 14.07 3.82
CA LEU A 16 125.24 14.52 3.48
C LEU A 16 125.83 15.49 4.53
N GLY A 17 127.05 15.39 5.03
CA GLY A 17 128.28 14.71 4.64
C GLY A 17 129.45 15.41 5.38
N CYS A 18 130.63 14.78 5.37
CA CYS A 18 132.00 15.34 5.38
C CYS A 18 132.32 16.61 6.22
N GLY A 19 133.41 16.71 6.97
CA GLY A 19 134.76 16.26 6.68
C GLY A 19 135.78 16.96 7.60
N LYS A 20 136.99 16.42 7.60
CA LYS A 20 138.16 16.79 8.42
C LYS A 20 138.96 17.92 7.76
N SER A 21 139.59 18.76 8.57
CA SER A 21 140.97 19.28 8.41
C SER A 21 141.29 20.11 9.66
N GLY A 22 142.42 19.99 10.37
CA GLY A 22 143.79 19.73 9.95
C GLY A 22 144.63 20.92 10.45
N ARG A 23 145.24 20.80 11.65
CA ARG A 23 145.98 21.87 12.33
C ARG A 23 147.48 21.56 12.37
N CYS A 24 148.24 22.28 11.55
CA CYS A 24 149.57 22.89 11.76
C CYS A 24 150.41 22.51 13.02
N ARG A 25 151.67 22.04 12.84
CA ARG A 25 152.94 22.83 12.86
C ARG A 25 154.20 22.04 13.30
N PHE A 26 155.32 22.46 12.70
CA PHE A 26 156.71 22.59 13.23
C PHE A 26 157.72 21.42 13.30
N ARG A 27 158.66 21.46 12.34
CA ARG A 27 160.13 21.71 12.42
C ARG A 27 160.99 21.16 13.59
N PHE A 28 162.20 20.77 13.19
CA PHE A 28 163.51 20.73 13.87
C PHE A 28 164.10 19.39 14.37
N GLU A 29 165.05 18.93 13.55
CA GLU A 29 166.41 18.51 13.88
C GLU A 29 166.81 17.06 14.23
N HIS A 30 167.95 16.77 13.58
CA HIS A 30 168.70 15.55 13.40
C HIS A 30 169.75 15.46 14.51
N LYS A 31 169.82 14.31 15.21
CA LYS A 31 171.01 13.67 15.83
C LYS A 31 170.59 12.95 17.11
N GLU A 32 170.24 11.66 17.00
CA GLU A 32 170.30 10.64 18.06
C GLU A 32 169.61 9.37 17.56
N LYS A 33 170.25 8.69 16.60
CA LYS A 33 169.65 7.59 15.82
C LYS A 33 169.98 6.19 16.33
N LYS A 34 170.64 6.00 17.48
CA LYS A 34 171.08 4.64 17.91
C LYS A 34 170.66 4.18 19.32
N ALA A 35 170.01 5.03 20.13
CA ALA A 35 169.33 4.61 21.36
C ALA A 35 167.79 4.46 21.21
N LYS A 36 167.20 4.94 20.10
CA LYS A 36 165.74 4.96 19.85
C LYS A 36 165.17 3.61 19.37
N ASP A 37 165.98 2.69 18.85
CA ASP A 37 165.46 1.46 18.23
C ASP A 37 165.12 0.34 19.25
N LYS A 38 165.87 0.19 20.35
CA LYS A 38 165.47 -0.68 21.48
C LYS A 38 164.24 -0.13 22.23
N LYS A 39 164.06 1.20 22.28
CA LYS A 39 162.86 1.85 22.85
C LYS A 39 161.65 1.72 21.92
N LYS A 40 161.84 1.81 20.59
CA LYS A 40 160.78 1.57 19.58
C LYS A 40 160.30 0.12 19.57
N GLU A 41 161.18 -0.86 19.79
CA GLU A 41 160.77 -2.27 19.83
C GLU A 41 159.93 -2.59 21.08
N LYS A 42 160.34 -2.11 22.27
CA LYS A 42 159.50 -2.21 23.48
C LYS A 42 158.18 -1.44 23.32
N LYS A 43 158.19 -0.28 22.65
CA LYS A 43 156.98 0.51 22.34
C LYS A 43 156.09 -0.17 21.30
N MET A 44 156.65 -0.92 20.35
CA MET A 44 155.89 -1.73 19.37
C MET A 44 155.33 -3.01 19.99
N LYS A 45 156.08 -3.69 20.87
CA LYS A 45 155.57 -4.84 21.64
C LYS A 45 154.46 -4.42 22.61
N GLY A 46 154.58 -3.25 23.24
CA GLY A 46 153.51 -2.61 24.02
C GLY A 46 152.29 -2.25 23.17
N LYS A 47 152.47 -1.64 21.99
CA LYS A 47 151.38 -1.33 21.04
C LYS A 47 150.71 -2.57 20.47
N LYS A 48 151.45 -3.65 20.18
CA LYS A 48 150.89 -4.92 19.72
C LYS A 48 150.07 -5.60 20.81
N ARG A 49 150.55 -5.62 22.07
CA ARG A 49 149.77 -6.09 23.22
C ARG A 49 148.52 -5.24 23.44
N MET A 50 148.62 -3.92 23.33
CA MET A 50 147.50 -3.00 23.48
C MET A 50 146.49 -3.13 22.32
N ALA A 51 146.94 -3.37 21.10
CA ALA A 51 146.07 -3.66 19.95
C ALA A 51 145.32 -4.98 20.10
N VAL A 52 145.96 -6.03 20.66
CA VAL A 52 145.30 -7.29 20.99
C VAL A 52 144.24 -7.10 22.08
N ILE A 53 144.56 -6.34 23.13
CA ILE A 53 143.59 -6.00 24.20
C ILE A 53 142.41 -5.21 23.64
N ILE A 54 142.65 -4.23 22.77
CA ILE A 54 141.59 -3.44 22.11
C ILE A 54 140.74 -4.33 21.21
N ARG A 55 141.35 -5.23 20.42
CA ARG A 55 140.61 -6.15 19.55
C ARG A 55 139.74 -7.11 20.36
N ASN A 56 140.27 -7.69 21.44
CA ASN A 56 139.50 -8.56 22.34
C ASN A 56 138.38 -7.79 23.05
N ARG A 57 138.58 -6.51 23.36
CA ARG A 57 137.54 -5.65 23.94
C ARG A 57 136.45 -5.30 22.92
N ILE A 58 136.82 -5.05 21.66
CA ILE A 58 135.87 -4.81 20.56
C ILE A 58 135.04 -6.07 20.32
N THR A 59 135.67 -7.24 20.21
CA THR A 59 134.94 -8.50 20.00
C THR A 59 134.01 -8.81 21.18
N LEU A 60 134.42 -8.50 22.42
CA LEU A 60 133.59 -8.71 23.60
C LEU A 60 132.43 -7.69 23.70
N GLU A 61 132.62 -6.45 23.26
CA GLU A 61 131.55 -5.45 23.11
C GLU A 61 130.58 -5.81 21.97
N GLU A 62 131.09 -6.30 20.84
CA GLU A 62 130.30 -6.79 19.70
C GLU A 62 129.48 -8.02 20.09
N GLU A 63 130.03 -8.96 20.84
CA GLU A 63 129.31 -10.12 21.36
C GLU A 63 128.21 -9.70 22.36
N LYS A 64 128.47 -8.70 23.21
CA LYS A 64 127.43 -8.13 24.10
C LYS A 64 126.32 -7.45 23.31
N ARG A 65 126.64 -6.70 22.25
CA ARG A 65 125.66 -6.06 21.36
C ARG A 65 124.85 -7.12 20.60
N ALA A 66 125.49 -8.17 20.09
CA ALA A 66 124.81 -9.29 19.45
C ALA A 66 123.85 -9.99 20.42
N LYS A 67 124.27 -10.27 21.65
CA LYS A 67 123.41 -10.83 22.71
C LYS A 67 122.26 -9.90 23.10
N GLN A 68 122.47 -8.58 23.08
CA GLN A 68 121.40 -7.61 23.33
C GLN A 68 120.40 -7.56 22.17
N LEU A 69 120.87 -7.56 20.92
CA LEU A 69 120.03 -7.58 19.73
C LEU A 69 119.24 -8.90 19.63
N GLU A 70 119.85 -10.04 19.93
CA GLU A 70 119.17 -11.33 19.99
C GLU A 70 118.08 -11.35 21.08
N LYS A 71 118.37 -10.77 22.27
CA LYS A 71 117.35 -10.60 23.33
C LYS A 71 116.22 -9.67 22.90
N GLN A 72 116.52 -8.60 22.15
CA GLN A 72 115.51 -7.69 21.63
C GLN A 72 114.65 -8.36 20.54
N ALA A 73 115.26 -9.11 19.63
CA ALA A 73 114.58 -9.90 18.61
C ALA A 73 113.67 -10.96 19.24
N LYS A 74 114.16 -11.75 20.21
CA LYS A 74 113.33 -12.71 20.97
C LYS A 74 112.18 -12.04 21.72
N LYS A 75 112.37 -10.82 22.24
CA LYS A 75 111.29 -10.03 22.86
C LYS A 75 110.27 -9.55 21.81
N GLN A 76 110.71 -9.15 20.63
CA GLN A 76 109.82 -8.74 19.53
C GLN A 76 109.02 -9.93 18.99
N GLU A 77 109.67 -11.06 18.73
CA GLU A 77 109.03 -12.31 18.31
C GLU A 77 107.98 -12.78 19.34
N LYS A 78 108.31 -12.72 20.64
CA LYS A 78 107.35 -13.04 21.70
C LYS A 78 106.16 -12.08 21.73
N LYS A 79 106.36 -10.79 21.40
CA LYS A 79 105.27 -9.80 21.33
C LYS A 79 104.41 -10.03 20.09
N GLU A 80 105.00 -10.31 18.93
CA GLU A 80 104.28 -10.63 17.69
C GLU A 80 103.47 -11.91 17.84
N LYS A 81 104.06 -12.96 18.40
CA LYS A 81 103.33 -14.21 18.69
C LYS A 81 102.13 -13.98 19.62
N LYS A 82 102.24 -13.08 20.59
CA LYS A 82 101.11 -12.68 21.45
C LYS A 82 100.05 -11.89 20.68
N ARG A 83 100.45 -10.98 19.79
CA ARG A 83 99.52 -10.21 18.94
C ARG A 83 98.74 -11.13 18.01
N LEU A 84 99.44 -12.01 17.28
CA LEU A 84 98.82 -13.01 16.41
C LEU A 84 97.87 -13.93 17.18
N LYS A 85 98.21 -14.32 18.42
CA LYS A 85 97.31 -15.11 19.27
C LYS A 85 96.04 -14.32 19.64
N MET A 86 96.16 -13.06 20.05
CA MET A 86 95.00 -12.21 20.38
C MET A 86 94.14 -11.89 19.15
N GLU A 87 94.76 -11.70 17.99
CA GLU A 87 94.06 -11.45 16.72
C GLU A 87 93.30 -12.69 16.25
N ALA A 88 93.91 -13.88 16.34
CA ALA A 88 93.22 -15.14 16.05
C ALA A 88 92.05 -15.41 17.03
N GLU A 89 92.20 -15.05 18.31
CA GLU A 89 91.10 -15.15 19.29
C GLU A 89 89.97 -14.17 18.98
N ARG A 90 90.30 -12.94 18.56
CA ARG A 90 89.32 -11.95 18.12
C ARG A 90 88.58 -12.39 16.86
N GLN A 91 89.27 -13.01 15.89
CA GLN A 91 88.64 -13.56 14.69
C GLN A 91 87.66 -14.68 15.05
N LYS A 92 88.03 -15.59 15.96
CA LYS A 92 87.12 -16.64 16.44
C LYS A 92 85.87 -16.07 17.11
N GLN A 93 86.02 -15.02 17.94
CA GLN A 93 84.87 -14.35 18.56
C GLN A 93 83.94 -13.72 17.51
N LEU A 94 84.50 -13.07 16.48
CA LEU A 94 83.71 -12.49 15.39
C LEU A 94 83.01 -13.56 14.55
N GLU A 95 83.64 -14.71 14.31
CA GLU A 95 83.01 -15.84 13.62
C GLU A 95 81.87 -16.47 14.44
N GLU A 96 82.04 -16.60 15.75
CA GLU A 96 81.00 -17.09 16.66
C GLU A 96 79.82 -16.10 16.75
N GLU A 97 80.10 -14.79 16.84
CA GLU A 97 79.09 -13.75 16.81
C GLU A 97 78.32 -13.73 15.48
N ALA A 98 79.02 -13.84 14.35
CA ALA A 98 78.40 -13.93 13.03
C ALA A 98 77.52 -15.19 12.89
N ARG A 99 77.94 -16.32 13.45
CA ARG A 99 77.13 -17.56 13.48
C ARG A 99 75.87 -17.39 14.32
N MET A 100 75.98 -16.82 15.52
CA MET A 100 74.82 -16.55 16.38
C MET A 100 73.85 -15.56 15.72
N LYS A 101 74.37 -14.51 15.08
CA LYS A 101 73.55 -13.55 14.33
C LYS A 101 72.82 -14.20 13.16
N ALA A 102 73.50 -15.04 12.39
CA ALA A 102 72.87 -15.78 11.28
C ALA A 102 71.79 -16.76 11.77
N GLN A 103 71.99 -17.40 12.92
CA GLN A 103 70.95 -18.25 13.54
C GLN A 103 69.72 -17.45 13.98
N LEU A 104 69.92 -16.28 14.59
CA LEU A 104 68.82 -15.41 14.99
C LEU A 104 68.04 -14.88 13.77
N GLU A 105 68.74 -14.47 12.72
CA GLU A 105 68.11 -14.02 11.47
C GLU A 105 67.31 -15.14 10.79
N ALA A 106 67.82 -16.39 10.81
CA ALA A 106 67.08 -17.54 10.31
C ALA A 106 65.79 -17.81 11.10
N ILE A 107 65.84 -17.71 12.44
CA ILE A 107 64.67 -17.85 13.31
C ILE A 107 63.65 -16.74 13.06
N GLU A 108 64.09 -15.50 12.85
CA GLU A 108 63.20 -14.37 12.53
C GLU A 108 62.51 -14.56 11.17
N MET A 109 63.27 -15.00 10.16
CA MET A 109 62.72 -15.33 8.83
C MET A 109 61.71 -16.47 8.89
N GLU A 110 61.93 -17.49 9.71
CA GLU A 110 60.97 -18.58 9.91
C GLU A 110 59.70 -18.10 10.61
N LYS A 111 59.82 -17.30 11.68
CA LYS A 111 58.68 -16.67 12.36
C LYS A 111 57.88 -15.76 11.43
N GLN A 112 58.55 -15.04 10.52
CA GLN A 112 57.87 -14.19 9.54
C GLN A 112 57.07 -15.03 8.55
N LYS A 113 57.66 -16.10 7.99
CA LYS A 113 56.95 -17.05 7.13
C LYS A 113 55.77 -17.70 7.84
N GLU A 114 55.90 -18.03 9.12
CA GLU A 114 54.80 -18.58 9.92
C GLU A 114 53.65 -17.57 10.12
N ARG A 115 53.97 -16.29 10.33
CA ARG A 115 52.96 -15.22 10.43
C ARG A 115 52.24 -15.00 9.10
N GLU A 116 52.97 -14.94 8.00
CA GLU A 116 52.41 -14.81 6.65
C GLU A 116 51.51 -16.01 6.30
N ALA A 117 51.94 -17.24 6.60
CA ALA A 117 51.13 -18.44 6.41
C ALA A 117 49.86 -18.43 7.30
N LYS A 118 49.94 -17.95 8.55
CA LYS A 118 48.78 -17.79 9.44
C LYS A 118 47.80 -16.73 8.93
N GLU A 119 48.29 -15.61 8.41
CA GLU A 119 47.44 -14.58 7.81
C GLU A 119 46.79 -15.05 6.51
N GLU A 120 47.52 -15.77 5.66
CA GLU A 120 46.97 -16.35 4.45
C GLU A 120 45.87 -17.37 4.77
N LYS A 121 46.06 -18.22 5.78
CA LYS A 121 45.04 -19.14 6.26
C LYS A 121 43.80 -18.40 6.76
N LYS A 122 43.96 -17.35 7.58
CA LYS A 122 42.85 -16.50 8.04
C LYS A 122 42.14 -15.80 6.89
N ARG A 123 42.87 -15.35 5.86
CA ARG A 123 42.29 -14.73 4.66
C ARG A 123 41.42 -15.74 3.89
N LYS A 124 41.93 -16.96 3.68
CA LYS A 124 41.16 -18.05 3.05
C LYS A 124 39.92 -18.44 3.85
N GLU A 125 40.00 -18.48 5.17
CA GLU A 125 38.84 -18.75 6.04
C GLU A 125 37.79 -17.63 5.97
N ARG A 126 38.22 -16.35 5.99
CA ARG A 126 37.32 -15.20 5.80
C ARG A 126 36.66 -15.20 4.42
N GLU A 127 37.40 -15.55 3.38
CA GLU A 127 36.89 -15.67 2.02
C GLU A 127 35.85 -16.79 1.90
N LYS A 128 36.10 -17.96 2.51
CA LYS A 128 35.13 -19.05 2.59
C LYS A 128 33.86 -18.64 3.35
N MET A 129 34.01 -17.97 4.49
CA MET A 129 32.86 -17.47 5.26
C MET A 129 32.07 -16.40 4.49
N ALA A 130 32.76 -15.52 3.76
CA ALA A 130 32.13 -14.53 2.90
C ALA A 130 31.38 -15.18 1.73
N ALA A 131 31.93 -16.24 1.13
CA ALA A 131 31.27 -17.01 0.07
C ALA A 131 30.01 -17.71 0.59
N ILE A 132 30.08 -18.39 1.74
CA ILE A 132 28.92 -19.02 2.38
C ILE A 132 27.85 -17.97 2.70
N LYS A 133 28.24 -16.81 3.23
CA LYS A 133 27.30 -15.72 3.51
C LYS A 133 26.63 -15.21 2.24
N ALA A 134 27.38 -14.98 1.16
CA ALA A 134 26.83 -14.55 -0.11
C ALA A 134 25.87 -15.59 -0.72
N GLU A 135 26.15 -16.89 -0.55
CA GLU A 135 25.26 -17.96 -0.98
C GLU A 135 23.95 -17.98 -0.17
N LEU A 136 24.01 -17.79 1.15
CA LEU A 136 22.81 -17.66 1.99
C LEU A 136 21.98 -16.43 1.61
N ASP A 137 22.60 -15.27 1.39
CA ASP A 137 21.90 -14.05 0.98
C ASP A 137 21.22 -14.23 -0.39
N GLN A 138 21.86 -14.94 -1.33
CA GLN A 138 21.24 -15.29 -2.61
C GLN A 138 20.08 -16.28 -2.47
N ALA A 139 20.21 -17.28 -1.58
CA ALA A 139 19.16 -18.24 -1.30
C ALA A 139 17.94 -17.56 -0.65
N GLU A 140 18.16 -16.63 0.29
CA GLU A 140 17.10 -15.85 0.94
C GLU A 140 16.38 -14.95 -0.06
N LYS A 141 17.12 -14.24 -0.93
CA LYS A 141 16.51 -13.45 -2.02
C LYS A 141 15.66 -14.29 -2.97
N LYS A 142 16.11 -15.51 -3.30
CA LYS A 142 15.33 -16.45 -4.12
C LYS A 142 14.06 -16.91 -3.40
N ARG A 143 14.14 -17.23 -2.11
CA ARG A 143 12.97 -17.60 -1.30
C ARG A 143 11.97 -16.45 -1.19
N ALA A 144 12.45 -15.24 -0.91
CA ALA A 144 11.60 -14.04 -0.87
C ALA A 144 10.93 -13.75 -2.22
N ALA A 145 11.65 -13.91 -3.34
CA ALA A 145 11.06 -13.76 -4.67
C ALA A 145 9.99 -14.83 -4.96
N GLN A 146 10.24 -16.09 -4.59
CA GLN A 146 9.25 -17.17 -4.72
C GLN A 146 8.01 -16.96 -3.84
N GLU A 147 8.20 -16.44 -2.62
CA GLU A 147 7.09 -16.12 -1.71
C GLU A 147 6.25 -14.96 -2.23
N ALA A 148 6.89 -13.89 -2.72
CA ALA A 148 6.21 -12.77 -3.35
C ALA A 148 5.44 -13.19 -4.61
N GLU A 149 5.98 -14.13 -5.40
CA GLU A 149 5.27 -14.70 -6.55
C GLU A 149 4.04 -15.52 -6.12
N ARG A 150 4.18 -16.37 -5.09
CA ARG A 150 3.04 -17.11 -4.53
C ARG A 150 1.97 -16.19 -3.94
N GLU A 151 2.37 -15.09 -3.31
CA GLU A 151 1.44 -14.09 -2.78
C GLU A 151 0.68 -13.39 -3.91
N LYS A 152 1.37 -13.01 -5.00
CA LYS A 152 0.71 -12.49 -6.21
C LYS A 152 -0.30 -13.48 -6.78
N GLN A 153 0.07 -14.75 -6.92
CA GLN A 153 -0.85 -15.79 -7.39
C GLN A 153 -2.06 -15.96 -6.47
N ARG A 154 -1.88 -15.87 -5.14
CA ARG A 154 -2.99 -15.89 -4.18
C ARG A 154 -3.90 -14.68 -4.32
N ALA A 155 -3.34 -13.49 -4.50
CA ALA A 155 -4.11 -12.27 -4.71
C ALA A 155 -4.91 -12.33 -6.02
N GLU A 156 -4.30 -12.77 -7.12
CA GLU A 156 -4.97 -12.97 -8.40
C GLU A 156 -6.09 -14.01 -8.31
N ALA A 157 -5.84 -15.15 -7.64
CA ALA A 157 -6.86 -16.17 -7.42
C ALA A 157 -8.02 -15.66 -6.55
N TRP A 158 -7.74 -14.81 -5.57
CA TRP A 158 -8.77 -14.19 -4.73
C TRP A 158 -9.63 -13.20 -5.53
N VAL A 159 -9.02 -12.36 -6.36
CA VAL A 159 -9.74 -11.45 -7.26
C VAL A 159 -10.60 -12.22 -8.26
N ALA A 160 -10.06 -13.29 -8.85
CA ALA A 160 -10.82 -14.17 -9.74
C ALA A 160 -12.03 -14.79 -9.04
N ARG A 161 -11.88 -15.22 -7.78
CA ARG A 161 -12.99 -15.74 -6.98
C ARG A 161 -14.05 -14.67 -6.68
N MET A 162 -13.65 -13.46 -6.34
CA MET A 162 -14.57 -12.34 -6.09
C MET A 162 -15.37 -11.98 -7.36
N ASN A 163 -14.71 -11.95 -8.52
CA ASN A 163 -15.37 -11.70 -9.80
C ASN A 163 -16.35 -12.84 -10.17
N ALA A 164 -15.93 -14.10 -10.04
CA ALA A 164 -16.82 -15.24 -10.29
C ALA A 164 -18.04 -15.26 -9.35
N GLU A 165 -17.88 -14.85 -8.10
CA GLU A 165 -19.00 -14.71 -7.16
C GLU A 165 -19.95 -13.56 -7.56
N ALA A 166 -19.41 -12.43 -8.02
CA ALA A 166 -20.21 -11.31 -8.53
C ALA A 166 -20.99 -11.71 -9.79
N ASP A 167 -20.37 -12.42 -10.72
CA ASP A 167 -21.01 -12.93 -11.94
C ASP A 167 -22.12 -13.93 -11.60
N ALA A 168 -21.87 -14.86 -10.68
CA ALA A 168 -22.89 -15.82 -10.22
C ALA A 168 -24.10 -15.12 -9.57
N LYS A 169 -23.87 -14.06 -8.77
CA LYS A 169 -24.93 -13.23 -8.19
C LYS A 169 -25.69 -12.44 -9.26
N ALA A 170 -25.01 -11.96 -10.29
CA ALA A 170 -25.63 -11.26 -11.41
C ALA A 170 -26.52 -12.21 -12.23
N GLU A 171 -26.05 -13.41 -12.54
CA GLU A 171 -26.86 -14.44 -13.22
C GLU A 171 -28.08 -14.87 -12.39
N GLU A 172 -27.92 -15.04 -11.07
CA GLU A 172 -29.04 -15.37 -10.18
C GLU A 172 -30.08 -14.24 -10.17
N LYS A 173 -29.64 -12.99 -10.15
CA LYS A 173 -30.53 -11.82 -10.22
C LYS A 173 -31.28 -11.77 -11.55
N GLN A 174 -30.59 -12.00 -12.68
CA GLN A 174 -31.21 -12.06 -14.01
C GLN A 174 -32.26 -13.17 -14.09
N LYS A 175 -31.96 -14.38 -13.57
CA LYS A 175 -32.93 -15.48 -13.53
C LYS A 175 -34.18 -15.15 -12.70
N LYS A 176 -34.01 -14.46 -11.56
CA LYS A 176 -35.15 -14.00 -10.73
C LYS A 176 -35.98 -12.94 -11.44
N GLU A 177 -35.33 -11.97 -12.09
CA GLU A 177 -36.02 -10.93 -12.87
C GLU A 177 -36.79 -11.55 -14.06
N GLU A 178 -36.20 -12.51 -14.77
CA GLU A 178 -36.87 -13.25 -15.86
C GLU A 178 -38.06 -14.07 -15.35
N GLU A 179 -37.92 -14.75 -14.21
CA GLU A 179 -39.01 -15.51 -13.59
C GLU A 179 -40.15 -14.57 -13.12
N GLU A 180 -39.83 -13.40 -12.56
CA GLU A 180 -40.83 -12.41 -12.17
C GLU A 180 -41.56 -11.83 -13.39
N VAL A 181 -40.84 -11.53 -14.47
CA VAL A 181 -41.43 -11.07 -15.74
C VAL A 181 -42.32 -12.16 -16.35
N ALA A 182 -41.92 -13.42 -16.31
CA ALA A 182 -42.74 -14.54 -16.76
C ALA A 182 -44.02 -14.69 -15.92
N LYS A 183 -43.92 -14.56 -14.59
CA LYS A 183 -45.09 -14.57 -13.67
C LYS A 183 -46.04 -13.40 -13.94
N LYS A 184 -45.51 -12.19 -14.18
CA LYS A 184 -46.33 -11.02 -14.52
C LYS A 184 -47.07 -11.20 -15.85
N LYS A 185 -46.39 -11.70 -16.89
CA LYS A 185 -47.02 -11.99 -18.20
C LYS A 185 -48.11 -13.06 -18.09
N ALA A 186 -47.85 -14.15 -17.36
CA ALA A 186 -48.85 -15.20 -17.14
C ALA A 186 -50.07 -14.69 -16.34
N ALA A 187 -49.85 -13.84 -15.33
CA ALA A 187 -50.93 -13.22 -14.57
C ALA A 187 -51.77 -12.25 -15.41
N GLU A 188 -51.13 -11.49 -16.29
CA GLU A 188 -51.81 -10.57 -17.22
C GLU A 188 -52.66 -11.33 -18.25
N GLU A 189 -52.14 -12.41 -18.82
CA GLU A 189 -52.86 -13.27 -19.76
C GLU A 189 -54.08 -13.93 -19.08
N ALA A 190 -53.91 -14.49 -17.87
CA ALA A 190 -55.01 -15.05 -17.09
C ALA A 190 -56.07 -13.98 -16.72
N ALA A 191 -55.65 -12.75 -16.43
CA ALA A 191 -56.57 -11.63 -16.18
C ALA A 191 -57.33 -11.22 -17.45
N ALA A 192 -56.67 -11.25 -18.62
CA ALA A 192 -57.30 -10.97 -19.90
C ALA A 192 -58.35 -12.03 -20.27
N GLU A 193 -58.06 -13.32 -20.05
CA GLU A 193 -59.04 -14.39 -20.24
C GLU A 193 -60.24 -14.26 -19.29
N ARG A 194 -60.00 -13.98 -18.01
CA ARG A 194 -61.08 -13.77 -17.04
C ARG A 194 -61.98 -12.59 -17.44
N LYS A 195 -61.40 -11.51 -17.96
CA LYS A 195 -62.17 -10.36 -18.49
C LYS A 195 -63.02 -10.74 -19.70
N LYS A 196 -62.50 -11.56 -20.62
CA LYS A 196 -63.29 -12.08 -21.76
C LYS A 196 -64.48 -12.91 -21.29
N LEU A 197 -64.26 -13.81 -20.35
CA LEU A 197 -65.30 -14.68 -19.78
C LEU A 197 -66.38 -13.89 -19.02
N PHE A 198 -65.98 -12.81 -18.32
CA PHE A 198 -66.93 -11.94 -17.63
C PHE A 198 -67.75 -11.08 -18.60
N ARG A 199 -67.14 -10.63 -19.71
CA ARG A 199 -67.84 -9.84 -20.73
C ARG A 199 -68.91 -10.66 -21.47
N THR A 200 -68.62 -11.91 -21.80
CA THR A 200 -69.61 -12.82 -22.42
C THR A 200 -70.72 -13.18 -21.43
N LYS A 201 -70.40 -13.46 -20.17
CA LYS A 201 -71.41 -13.78 -19.16
C LYS A 201 -72.31 -12.59 -18.80
N SER A 202 -71.76 -11.37 -18.80
CA SER A 202 -72.53 -10.13 -18.58
C SER A 202 -73.50 -9.84 -19.74
N GLN A 203 -73.08 -10.08 -20.98
CA GLN A 203 -73.96 -9.92 -22.15
C GLN A 203 -75.14 -10.90 -22.12
N VAL A 204 -74.89 -12.16 -21.77
CA VAL A 204 -75.96 -13.19 -21.65
C VAL A 204 -76.95 -12.84 -20.53
N MET A 205 -76.48 -12.32 -19.38
CA MET A 205 -77.35 -11.91 -18.28
C MET A 205 -78.18 -10.66 -18.61
N ALA A 206 -77.62 -9.71 -19.37
CA ALA A 206 -78.35 -8.51 -19.80
C ALA A 206 -79.48 -8.85 -20.79
N GLU A 207 -79.24 -9.78 -21.72
CA GLU A 207 -80.26 -10.27 -22.66
C GLU A 207 -81.37 -11.06 -21.94
N GLU A 208 -81.03 -11.86 -20.93
CA GLU A 208 -82.01 -12.61 -20.12
C GLU A 208 -82.89 -11.70 -19.24
N GLU A 209 -82.32 -10.63 -18.67
CA GLU A 209 -83.07 -9.66 -17.85
C GLU A 209 -84.07 -8.85 -18.68
N GLU A 210 -83.69 -8.46 -19.90
CA GLU A 210 -84.56 -7.71 -20.81
C GLU A 210 -85.77 -8.54 -21.26
N GLN A 211 -85.58 -9.83 -21.54
CA GLN A 211 -86.67 -10.75 -21.87
C GLN A 211 -87.66 -10.91 -20.71
N ARG A 212 -87.17 -11.05 -19.46
CA ARG A 212 -88.03 -11.09 -18.27
C ARG A 212 -88.83 -9.81 -18.07
N ARG A 213 -88.27 -8.66 -18.44
CA ARG A 213 -88.97 -7.36 -18.32
C ARG A 213 -90.09 -7.23 -19.35
N GLN A 214 -89.85 -7.65 -20.58
CA GLN A 214 -90.85 -7.64 -21.65
C GLN A 214 -92.01 -8.62 -21.37
N GLU A 215 -91.72 -9.81 -20.84
CA GLU A 215 -92.77 -10.78 -20.50
C GLU A 215 -93.70 -10.28 -19.37
N ARG A 216 -93.16 -9.59 -18.36
CA ARG A 216 -93.98 -8.98 -17.29
C ARG A 216 -94.88 -7.87 -17.82
N ALA A 217 -94.38 -7.04 -18.73
CA ALA A 217 -95.18 -5.97 -19.35
C ALA A 217 -96.32 -6.55 -20.19
N ARG A 218 -96.07 -7.60 -20.98
CA ARG A 218 -97.11 -8.26 -21.80
C ARG A 218 -98.20 -8.91 -20.96
N ARG A 219 -97.83 -9.60 -19.87
CA ARG A 219 -98.82 -10.16 -18.93
C ARG A 219 -99.67 -9.07 -18.29
N GLN A 220 -99.07 -7.94 -17.92
CA GLN A 220 -99.83 -6.82 -17.38
C GLN A 220 -100.79 -6.22 -18.41
N GLU A 221 -100.41 -6.10 -19.68
CA GLU A 221 -101.35 -5.61 -20.71
C GLU A 221 -102.50 -6.59 -20.98
N GLU A 222 -102.24 -7.90 -21.01
CA GLU A 222 -103.27 -8.93 -21.20
C GLU A 222 -104.23 -9.02 -19.99
N GLU A 223 -103.73 -8.79 -18.77
CA GLU A 223 -104.48 -8.99 -17.53
C GLU A 223 -105.22 -7.72 -17.05
N PHE A 224 -104.73 -6.52 -17.41
CA PHE A 224 -105.30 -5.23 -17.00
C PHE A 224 -106.12 -4.50 -18.07
N GLY A 225 -106.60 -5.20 -19.10
CA GLY A 225 -107.65 -4.71 -20.02
C GLY A 225 -109.03 -4.47 -19.37
N CYS A 226 -109.11 -4.59 -18.04
CA CYS A 226 -110.32 -4.33 -17.26
C CYS A 226 -110.54 -2.82 -17.09
N ALA A 227 -111.75 -2.36 -17.38
CA ALA A 227 -112.20 -1.00 -17.11
C ALA A 227 -111.85 -0.60 -15.66
N ILE A 228 -111.29 0.61 -15.48
CA ILE A 228 -110.90 1.11 -14.17
C ILE A 228 -112.16 1.25 -13.30
N ALA A 229 -112.05 0.82 -12.04
CA ALA A 229 -113.12 0.90 -11.04
C ALA A 229 -113.77 2.30 -11.03
N GLY A 230 -115.09 2.38 -11.15
CA GLY A 230 -115.82 3.65 -11.18
C GLY A 230 -115.95 4.31 -12.56
N GLY A 231 -115.49 3.65 -13.63
CA GLY A 231 -115.64 4.14 -15.01
C GLY A 231 -114.70 5.28 -15.38
N PHE A 232 -113.60 5.44 -14.64
CA PHE A 232 -112.57 6.43 -14.97
C PHE A 232 -111.68 5.93 -16.12
N GLU A 233 -111.10 6.85 -16.87
CA GLU A 233 -110.06 6.55 -17.86
C GLU A 233 -108.69 7.04 -17.38
N LYS A 234 -107.62 6.39 -17.87
CA LYS A 234 -106.25 6.80 -17.54
C LYS A 234 -106.00 8.18 -18.13
N GLY A 235 -105.66 9.14 -17.27
CA GLY A 235 -105.48 10.53 -17.64
C GLY A 235 -106.62 11.46 -17.18
N ASP A 236 -107.73 10.91 -16.68
CA ASP A 236 -108.82 11.74 -16.17
C ASP A 236 -108.37 12.61 -15.00
N TYR A 237 -108.83 13.86 -15.01
CA TYR A 237 -108.65 14.78 -13.90
C TYR A 237 -109.73 14.51 -12.86
N VAL A 238 -109.30 14.30 -11.63
CA VAL A 238 -110.19 14.02 -10.50
C VAL A 238 -109.91 14.95 -9.34
N ILE A 239 -110.93 15.16 -8.51
CA ILE A 239 -110.86 15.95 -7.29
C ILE A 239 -111.26 15.10 -6.09
N ALA A 240 -110.51 15.21 -4.98
CA ALA A 240 -110.82 14.48 -3.75
C ALA A 240 -112.14 15.00 -3.14
N GLN A 241 -113.13 14.12 -2.97
CA GLN A 241 -114.42 14.46 -2.34
C GLN A 241 -114.32 14.51 -0.81
N ASN A 242 -113.41 13.71 -0.22
CA ASN A 242 -113.21 13.57 1.22
C ASN A 242 -111.73 13.81 1.59
N ASN A 243 -111.47 14.08 2.87
CA ASN A 243 -110.10 14.09 3.40
C ASN A 243 -109.60 12.65 3.47
N MET A 244 -108.53 12.33 2.75
CA MET A 244 -107.93 11.00 2.76
C MET A 244 -106.84 10.96 3.81
N SER A 245 -106.89 9.98 4.69
CA SER A 245 -105.87 9.75 5.71
C SER A 245 -105.23 8.37 5.57
N VAL A 246 -103.94 8.30 5.88
CA VAL A 246 -103.20 7.05 6.00
C VAL A 246 -102.60 7.03 7.40
N GLN A 247 -102.90 5.97 8.16
CA GLN A 247 -102.45 5.82 9.56
C GLN A 247 -102.86 7.01 10.47
N GLY A 248 -104.04 7.57 10.24
CA GLY A 248 -104.58 8.68 11.04
C GLY A 248 -104.10 10.07 10.63
N GLU A 249 -103.14 10.19 9.71
CA GLU A 249 -102.69 11.48 9.20
C GLU A 249 -103.34 11.81 7.86
N ILE A 250 -103.85 13.04 7.70
CA ILE A 250 -104.44 13.52 6.44
C ILE A 250 -103.33 13.74 5.42
N ILE A 251 -103.34 12.95 4.35
CA ILE A 251 -102.36 13.02 3.27
C ILE A 251 -102.87 13.88 2.11
N VAL A 252 -104.18 13.87 1.87
CA VAL A 252 -104.83 14.64 0.81
C VAL A 252 -106.06 15.31 1.38
N LYS A 253 -106.10 16.64 1.30
CA LYS A 253 -107.26 17.43 1.70
C LYS A 253 -108.35 17.31 0.64
N LYS A 254 -109.60 17.37 1.08
CA LYS A 254 -110.77 17.53 0.21
C LYS A 254 -110.56 18.71 -0.73
N GLY A 255 -110.90 18.53 -2.00
CA GLY A 255 -110.72 19.55 -3.04
C GLY A 255 -109.35 19.50 -3.75
N THR A 256 -108.43 18.64 -3.32
CA THR A 256 -107.15 18.49 -4.02
C THR A 256 -107.37 17.79 -5.36
N ARG A 257 -106.77 18.35 -6.42
CA ARG A 257 -106.82 17.79 -7.77
C ARG A 257 -105.75 16.73 -7.96
N GLY A 258 -106.04 15.77 -8.82
CA GLY A 258 -105.10 14.74 -9.24
C GLY A 258 -105.45 14.16 -10.60
N VAL A 259 -104.57 13.31 -11.10
CA VAL A 259 -104.71 12.63 -12.39
C VAL A 259 -104.75 11.12 -12.17
N VAL A 260 -105.74 10.45 -12.78
CA VAL A 260 -105.86 8.99 -12.76
C VAL A 260 -104.69 8.37 -13.54
N ARG A 261 -103.89 7.53 -12.88
CA ARG A 261 -102.75 6.82 -13.49
C ARG A 261 -103.12 5.43 -14.00
N GLY A 262 -104.14 4.81 -13.41
CA GLY A 262 -104.58 3.47 -13.77
C GLY A 262 -105.28 2.75 -12.60
N PRO A 263 -105.57 1.46 -12.74
CA PRO A 263 -106.07 0.64 -11.63
C PRO A 263 -105.03 0.55 -10.51
N SER A 264 -105.47 0.34 -9.28
CA SER A 264 -104.56 0.09 -8.16
C SER A 264 -103.86 -1.26 -8.30
N GLU A 265 -102.56 -1.33 -8.01
CA GLU A 265 -101.79 -2.58 -8.00
C GLU A 265 -102.29 -3.59 -6.94
N THR A 266 -102.84 -3.09 -5.83
CA THR A 266 -103.30 -3.92 -4.71
C THR A 266 -104.75 -4.37 -4.85
N ASP A 267 -105.62 -3.52 -5.39
CA ASP A 267 -107.06 -3.83 -5.58
C ASP A 267 -107.59 -3.12 -6.83
N PRO A 268 -107.38 -3.70 -8.03
CA PRO A 268 -107.79 -3.11 -9.31
C PRO A 268 -109.30 -2.89 -9.44
N GLN A 269 -110.11 -3.69 -8.73
CA GLN A 269 -111.56 -3.71 -8.88
C GLN A 269 -112.26 -2.60 -8.11
N ASN A 270 -111.72 -2.17 -6.96
CA ASN A 270 -112.34 -1.15 -6.12
C ASN A 270 -111.55 0.15 -6.01
N ARG A 271 -110.23 0.11 -6.26
CA ARG A 271 -109.32 1.23 -6.05
C ARG A 271 -108.66 1.71 -7.33
N VAL A 272 -108.48 3.02 -7.40
CA VAL A 272 -107.85 3.73 -8.52
C VAL A 272 -106.55 4.35 -8.03
N SER A 273 -105.49 4.22 -8.82
CA SER A 273 -104.22 4.91 -8.53
C SER A 273 -104.29 6.33 -9.09
N VAL A 274 -104.26 7.33 -8.20
CA VAL A 274 -104.35 8.75 -8.55
C VAL A 274 -103.11 9.49 -8.08
N ALA A 275 -102.53 10.30 -8.96
CA ALA A 275 -101.43 11.20 -8.64
C ALA A 275 -101.98 12.60 -8.32
N PHE A 276 -101.98 13.01 -7.05
CA PHE A 276 -102.45 14.32 -6.63
C PHE A 276 -101.36 15.39 -6.76
N ASP A 277 -101.75 16.62 -7.11
CA ASP A 277 -100.83 17.74 -7.37
C ASP A 277 -100.09 18.20 -6.11
N LYS A 278 -100.76 18.15 -4.95
CA LYS A 278 -100.22 18.61 -3.67
C LYS A 278 -100.51 17.59 -2.57
N ARG A 279 -99.46 17.22 -1.83
CA ARG A 279 -99.54 16.47 -0.58
C ARG A 279 -98.95 17.32 0.54
N GLU A 280 -99.45 17.15 1.76
CA GLU A 280 -99.01 17.98 2.89
C GLU A 280 -97.65 17.57 3.46
N LYS A 281 -97.30 16.28 3.41
CA LYS A 281 -96.11 15.74 4.11
C LYS A 281 -95.18 14.85 3.28
N ALA A 282 -95.61 14.39 2.10
CA ALA A 282 -94.82 13.53 1.24
C ALA A 282 -94.83 14.11 -0.18
N GLY A 283 -93.74 13.99 -0.94
CA GLY A 283 -93.63 14.51 -2.31
C GLY A 283 -94.67 13.93 -3.28
N TYR A 284 -94.47 14.14 -4.59
CA TYR A 284 -95.32 13.59 -5.64
C TYR A 284 -95.42 12.07 -5.51
N ALA A 285 -96.52 11.57 -4.97
CA ALA A 285 -96.75 10.15 -4.77
C ALA A 285 -98.16 9.78 -5.23
N GLN A 286 -98.22 8.66 -5.93
CA GLN A 286 -99.45 8.01 -6.35
C GLN A 286 -100.16 7.40 -5.13
N ILE A 287 -101.47 7.52 -5.07
CA ILE A 287 -102.29 7.10 -3.94
C ILE A 287 -103.41 6.21 -4.46
N ASN A 288 -103.60 5.05 -3.83
CA ASN A 288 -104.68 4.13 -4.16
C ASN A 288 -105.95 4.55 -3.41
N VAL A 289 -106.86 5.21 -4.11
CA VAL A 289 -108.10 5.78 -3.57
C VAL A 289 -109.30 4.94 -3.97
N VAL A 290 -110.35 4.93 -3.16
CA VAL A 290 -111.61 4.27 -3.53
C VAL A 290 -112.35 5.16 -4.53
N HIS A 291 -112.98 4.58 -5.55
CA HIS A 291 -113.63 5.34 -6.63
C HIS A 291 -114.70 6.34 -6.14
N PHE A 292 -115.37 6.08 -5.01
CA PHE A 292 -116.34 7.01 -4.39
C PHE A 292 -115.71 8.22 -3.68
N GLU A 293 -114.42 8.17 -3.37
CA GLU A 293 -113.70 9.26 -2.68
C GLU A 293 -113.25 10.35 -3.64
N ILE A 294 -113.43 10.16 -4.94
CA ILE A 294 -113.00 11.06 -6.00
C ILE A 294 -114.18 11.43 -6.91
N LYS A 295 -114.09 12.58 -7.57
CA LYS A 295 -115.06 13.02 -8.59
C LYS A 295 -114.29 13.45 -9.83
N VAL A 296 -114.78 13.11 -11.02
CA VAL A 296 -114.27 13.71 -12.27
C VAL A 296 -114.43 15.23 -12.19
N THR A 297 -113.37 15.94 -12.53
CA THR A 297 -113.36 17.40 -12.67
C THR A 297 -112.81 17.74 -14.05
N ASP A 298 -113.23 18.89 -14.59
CA ASP A 298 -112.65 19.37 -15.83
C ASP A 298 -111.16 19.68 -15.64
N ALA A 299 -110.39 19.55 -16.72
CA ALA A 299 -108.96 19.83 -16.74
C ALA A 299 -108.69 21.24 -16.18
N PRO A 300 -107.62 21.42 -15.38
CA PRO A 300 -107.25 22.75 -14.89
C PRO A 300 -106.97 23.67 -16.08
N LEU A 301 -107.56 24.88 -16.06
CA LEU A 301 -107.12 25.99 -16.91
C LEU A 301 -105.60 26.09 -16.77
N GLN A 302 -104.87 25.83 -17.85
CA GLN A 302 -103.41 25.87 -17.87
C GLN A 302 -102.97 27.24 -17.34
N LYS A 303 -102.17 27.25 -16.26
CA LYS A 303 -101.57 28.50 -15.79
C LYS A 303 -100.59 28.97 -16.86
N ASP A 304 -100.80 30.16 -17.39
CA ASP A 304 -99.95 30.71 -18.43
C ASP A 304 -98.48 30.70 -17.97
N PRO A 305 -97.56 30.06 -18.72
CA PRO A 305 -96.16 29.88 -18.30
C PRO A 305 -95.43 31.20 -18.05
N ASN A 306 -95.91 32.30 -18.64
CA ASN A 306 -95.31 33.63 -18.56
C ASN A 306 -95.26 34.21 -17.12
N VAL A 307 -96.18 33.82 -16.23
CA VAL A 307 -96.21 34.37 -14.87
C VAL A 307 -95.22 33.66 -13.94
N SER A 308 -94.87 32.41 -14.23
CA SER A 308 -94.02 31.57 -13.37
C SER A 308 -92.54 31.93 -13.51
N GLU A 309 -92.07 32.18 -14.74
CA GLU A 309 -90.68 32.57 -15.00
C GLU A 309 -90.32 33.95 -14.43
N LEU A 310 -91.31 34.86 -14.32
CA LEU A 310 -91.09 36.20 -13.78
C LEU A 310 -90.75 36.18 -12.28
N ILE A 311 -91.28 35.20 -11.53
CA ILE A 311 -91.09 35.08 -10.09
C ILE A 311 -89.72 34.48 -9.75
N GLU A 312 -89.25 33.48 -10.51
CA GLU A 312 -87.92 32.87 -10.28
C GLU A 312 -86.76 33.82 -10.59
N LYS A 313 -86.94 34.73 -11.56
CA LYS A 313 -85.91 35.71 -11.93
C LYS A 313 -85.59 36.74 -10.83
N ILE A 314 -86.48 36.90 -9.84
CA ILE A 314 -86.33 37.90 -8.78
C ILE A 314 -85.59 37.32 -7.54
N MET A 315 -85.41 35.99 -7.41
CA MET A 315 -85.06 35.35 -6.12
C MET A 315 -83.67 34.66 -5.97
N THR A 316 -82.68 34.81 -6.86
CA THR A 316 -81.35 34.17 -6.64
C THR A 316 -80.28 35.11 -6.01
N PRO A 317 -79.64 34.76 -4.87
CA PRO A 317 -78.70 35.61 -4.11
C PRO A 317 -77.21 35.50 -4.54
N ARG A 318 -76.40 36.45 -4.05
CA ARG A 318 -75.18 37.05 -4.65
C ARG A 318 -73.82 36.53 -4.13
N ASP A 319 -73.72 35.32 -3.55
CA ASP A 319 -72.52 34.89 -2.78
C ASP A 319 -71.69 33.76 -3.43
N ALA A 320 -70.85 34.09 -4.42
CA ALA A 320 -69.91 33.12 -5.03
C ALA A 320 -68.42 33.52 -4.97
N ARG A 321 -68.01 34.48 -4.12
CA ARG A 321 -66.65 35.08 -4.20
C ARG A 321 -65.62 34.75 -3.10
N SER A 322 -65.86 33.84 -2.16
CA SER A 322 -65.05 33.74 -0.92
C SER A 322 -64.17 32.48 -0.73
N LYS A 323 -63.69 31.79 -1.79
CA LYS A 323 -62.99 30.49 -1.63
C LYS A 323 -61.53 30.35 -2.11
N GLN A 324 -60.76 31.43 -2.34
CA GLN A 324 -59.46 31.31 -3.02
C GLN A 324 -58.18 31.61 -2.22
N VAL A 325 -58.20 31.73 -0.89
CA VAL A 325 -57.00 32.17 -0.14
C VAL A 325 -56.63 31.22 1.01
N VAL A 326 -56.29 29.97 0.71
CA VAL A 326 -55.49 29.11 1.62
C VAL A 326 -54.83 28.03 0.76
N ASN A 327 -53.58 28.20 0.34
CA ASN A 327 -52.66 27.15 -0.17
C ASN A 327 -51.36 27.81 -0.64
N GLU A 328 -50.55 28.33 0.29
CA GLU A 328 -49.16 28.77 0.05
C GLU A 328 -48.55 29.00 1.43
N LEU A 329 -47.97 27.96 2.06
CA LEU A 329 -47.06 28.03 3.23
C LEU A 329 -46.81 26.59 3.73
N GLU A 330 -45.94 25.81 3.07
CA GLU A 330 -45.38 24.57 3.63
C GLU A 330 -44.21 24.03 2.76
N GLU A 331 -43.10 24.77 2.64
CA GLU A 331 -41.78 24.21 2.29
C GLU A 331 -40.69 25.08 2.93
N ASP A 332 -40.14 24.64 4.07
CA ASP A 332 -38.75 24.90 4.55
C ASP A 332 -38.39 23.94 5.69
#